data_AF-A0A815WUY3-F1
#
_entry.id   AF-A0A815WUY3-F1
#
_cell.length_a   1.000
_cell.length_b   1.000
_cell.length_c   1.000
_cell.angle_alpha   90.00
_cell.angle_beta   90.00
_cell.angle_gamma   90.00
#
_symmetry.space_group_name_H-M   'P 1'
#
loop_
_entity.id
_entity.type
_entity.pdbx_description
1 polymer ?
#
loop_
_entity_poly.entity_id
_entity_poly.type
_entity_poly.pdbx_seq_one_letter_code
_entity_poly.pdbx_strand_id
1 'polypeptide(L)'
;MSDKMTCTIDCENGGRCLFNNTCLCPPCYIGPSCDISMNVIKFSLTYAMYYDSQRVSATSKYNFIAFAYTFTIALMVMVSIINNLACLQTFFLHDIRLTNCGIFQIFYCFMGVITMIGMEIRTLTMLEFDHVIQAYSYRYIACNIIPVLVIVGGDICMWLSTLLAIEFVLLECFNLSIYRTRRFSILSSIICFIINIGSHLHEIIA
;
A
#
# COMPACT_ATOMS: atom_id res chain seq x y z
N MET A 1 44.72 -0.52 27.08
CA MET A 1 43.44 -0.97 27.65
C MET A 1 42.45 -1.01 26.49
N SER A 2 42.01 -2.22 26.10
CA SER A 2 41.18 -2.43 24.92
C SER A 2 39.74 -2.04 25.26
N ASP A 3 39.31 -0.85 24.80
CA ASP A 3 37.91 -0.42 24.93
C ASP A 3 37.08 -1.26 23.98
N LYS A 4 36.48 -2.31 24.54
CA LYS A 4 35.55 -3.17 23.85
C LYS A 4 34.32 -2.30 23.56
N MET A 5 34.17 -1.91 22.30
CA MET A 5 32.98 -1.31 21.72
C MET A 5 31.79 -2.27 21.93
N THR A 6 31.22 -2.26 23.14
CA THR A 6 30.28 -3.27 23.60
C THR A 6 28.93 -2.61 23.74
N CYS A 7 28.07 -2.88 22.77
CA CYS A 7 26.65 -2.69 22.97
C CYS A 7 26.18 -3.69 24.03
N THR A 8 25.75 -3.18 25.17
CA THR A 8 25.14 -3.99 26.24
C THR A 8 23.62 -4.07 26.11
N ILE A 9 23.02 -3.27 25.22
CA ILE A 9 21.60 -3.38 24.86
C ILE A 9 21.42 -4.25 23.63
N ASP A 10 20.42 -5.12 23.66
CA ASP A 10 19.99 -5.88 22.49
C ASP A 10 19.00 -5.02 21.67
N CYS A 11 19.37 -4.70 20.43
CA CYS A 11 18.45 -4.04 19.50
C CYS A 11 17.50 -5.07 18.89
N GLU A 12 16.21 -4.89 19.13
CA GLU A 12 15.11 -5.71 18.65
C GLU A 12 14.78 -5.42 17.17
N ASN A 13 13.99 -6.30 16.54
CA ASN A 13 13.38 -6.11 15.21
C ASN A 13 14.36 -5.81 14.05
N GLY A 14 15.65 -6.14 14.20
CA GLY A 14 16.68 -5.86 13.18
C GLY A 14 17.34 -4.48 13.30
N GLY A 15 17.24 -3.85 14.47
CA GLY A 15 18.00 -2.65 14.82
C GLY A 15 19.50 -2.92 14.87
N ARG A 16 20.31 -1.93 14.50
CA ARG A 16 21.77 -2.02 14.58
C ARG A 16 22.26 -1.20 15.76
N CYS A 17 23.09 -1.78 16.62
CA CYS A 17 23.64 -1.00 17.71
C CYS A 17 24.79 -0.10 17.23
N LEU A 18 24.70 1.18 17.61
CA LEU A 18 25.73 2.20 17.41
C LEU A 18 26.56 2.38 18.69
N PHE A 19 27.59 3.24 18.64
CA PHE A 19 28.40 3.58 19.81
C PHE A 19 27.52 4.11 20.96
N ASN A 20 27.91 3.81 22.22
CA ASN A 20 27.22 4.26 23.44
C ASN A 20 25.78 3.72 23.60
N ASN A 21 25.56 2.41 23.36
CA ASN A 21 24.26 1.75 23.60
C ASN A 21 23.06 2.44 22.92
N THR A 22 23.26 2.97 21.72
CA THR A 22 22.17 3.61 20.98
C THR A 22 21.77 2.72 19.82
N CYS A 23 20.52 2.28 19.77
CA CYS A 23 20.04 1.50 18.64
C CYS A 23 19.63 2.40 17.46
N LEU A 24 20.16 2.05 16.29
CA LEU A 24 19.64 2.49 15.01
C LEU A 24 18.44 1.63 14.63
N CYS A 25 17.24 2.21 14.70
CA CYS A 25 16.02 1.48 14.41
C CYS A 25 15.70 1.34 12.93
N PRO A 26 15.15 0.19 12.52
CA PRO A 26 14.60 0.00 11.20
C PRO A 26 13.35 0.90 11.00
N PRO A 27 12.95 1.17 9.75
CA PRO A 27 11.75 1.93 9.42
C PRO A 27 10.54 1.38 10.15
N CYS A 28 9.70 2.30 10.64
CA CYS A 28 8.51 1.99 11.41
C CYS A 28 8.76 1.21 12.70
N TYR A 29 9.97 1.26 13.25
CA TYR A 29 10.27 0.87 14.63
C TYR A 29 10.92 2.03 15.38
N ILE A 30 10.59 2.13 16.66
CA ILE A 30 11.13 3.11 17.60
C ILE A 30 11.33 2.49 18.98
N GLY A 31 11.86 3.30 19.89
CA GLY A 31 12.25 2.90 21.22
C GLY A 31 13.77 2.83 21.33
N PRO A 32 14.32 2.87 22.55
CA PRO A 32 15.76 2.77 22.79
C PRO A 32 16.34 1.44 22.29
N SER A 33 15.51 0.40 22.23
CA SER A 33 15.80 -0.95 21.75
C SER A 33 15.12 -1.30 20.43
N CYS A 34 14.39 -0.38 19.78
CA CYS A 34 13.60 -0.67 18.57
C CYS A 34 12.48 -1.72 18.75
N ASP A 35 11.96 -1.81 19.97
CA ASP A 35 10.93 -2.74 20.42
C ASP A 35 9.51 -2.29 20.08
N ILE A 36 9.29 -0.99 19.85
CA ILE A 36 7.98 -0.41 19.58
C ILE A 36 7.77 -0.34 18.06
N SER A 37 6.76 -1.03 17.55
CA SER A 37 6.35 -0.90 16.14
C SER A 37 5.43 0.29 15.94
N MET A 38 5.73 1.11 14.94
CA MET A 38 4.80 2.11 14.37
C MET A 38 4.09 1.60 13.11
N ASN A 39 4.21 0.32 12.77
CA ASN A 39 3.52 -0.22 11.61
C ASN A 39 2.47 -1.21 12.09
N VAL A 40 1.20 -0.81 12.00
CA VAL A 40 0.08 -1.69 12.33
C VAL A 40 0.03 -2.90 11.39
N ILE A 41 0.58 -2.79 10.17
CA ILE A 41 0.46 -3.83 9.14
C ILE A 41 1.80 -4.14 8.44
N LYS A 42 2.41 -5.27 8.86
CA LYS A 42 3.62 -5.84 8.24
C LYS A 42 3.28 -6.43 6.87
N PHE A 43 3.38 -5.63 5.81
CA PHE A 43 3.28 -6.16 4.46
C PHE A 43 4.49 -7.02 4.12
N SER A 44 4.22 -8.23 3.67
CA SER A 44 5.23 -9.24 3.33
C SER A 44 6.21 -8.75 2.26
N LEU A 45 5.74 -8.07 1.21
CA LEU A 45 6.62 -7.57 0.14
C LEU A 45 7.56 -6.45 0.62
N THR A 46 7.02 -5.42 1.27
CA THR A 46 7.82 -4.27 1.74
C THR A 46 8.80 -4.68 2.84
N TYR A 47 8.39 -5.61 3.72
CA TYR A 47 9.27 -6.18 4.74
C TYR A 47 10.39 -7.02 4.14
N ALA A 48 10.09 -7.87 3.15
CA ALA A 48 11.10 -8.65 2.42
C ALA A 48 12.11 -7.76 1.70
N MET A 49 11.63 -6.73 0.98
CA MET A 49 12.47 -5.73 0.32
C MET A 49 13.40 -5.02 1.31
N TYR A 50 12.85 -4.60 2.45
CA TYR A 50 13.61 -3.96 3.51
C TYR A 50 14.71 -4.87 4.04
N TYR A 51 14.36 -6.11 4.36
CA TYR A 51 15.29 -7.11 4.89
C TYR A 51 16.43 -7.42 3.91
N ASP A 52 16.10 -7.65 2.64
CA ASP A 52 17.10 -7.92 1.60
C ASP A 52 18.00 -6.70 1.36
N SER A 53 17.42 -5.49 1.31
CA SER A 53 18.17 -4.23 1.17
C SER A 53 19.15 -4.02 2.32
N GLN A 54 18.71 -4.24 3.57
CA GLN A 54 19.56 -4.10 4.76
C GLN A 54 20.71 -5.12 4.76
N ARG A 55 20.41 -6.37 4.39
CA ARG A 55 21.39 -7.46 4.33
C ARG A 55 22.51 -7.14 3.34
N VAL A 56 22.17 -6.62 2.17
CA VAL A 56 23.13 -6.32 1.11
C VAL A 56 23.94 -5.06 1.43
N SER A 57 23.33 -4.04 2.03
CA SER A 57 24.01 -2.83 2.51
C SER A 57 25.11 -3.13 3.54
N ALA A 58 24.95 -4.21 4.34
CA ALA A 58 26.02 -4.66 5.24
C ALA A 58 27.24 -5.26 4.49
N THR A 59 27.06 -5.70 3.25
CA THR A 59 28.09 -6.41 2.46
C THR A 59 28.64 -5.59 1.29
N SER A 60 27.92 -4.57 0.81
CA SER A 60 28.26 -3.80 -0.39
C SER A 60 27.90 -2.33 -0.21
N LYS A 61 28.74 -1.44 -0.76
CA LYS A 61 28.50 0.00 -0.82
C LYS A 61 27.40 0.39 -1.81
N TYR A 62 27.04 -0.53 -2.72
CA TYR A 62 26.00 -0.35 -3.73
C TYR A 62 24.83 -1.30 -3.46
N ASN A 63 23.65 -0.73 -3.25
CA ASN A 63 22.41 -1.50 -3.05
C ASN A 63 21.71 -1.74 -4.40
N PHE A 64 22.34 -2.54 -5.27
CA PHE A 64 21.77 -2.91 -6.57
C PHE A 64 20.37 -3.52 -6.43
N ILE A 65 20.14 -4.29 -5.37
CA ILE A 65 18.84 -4.91 -5.06
C ILE A 65 17.76 -3.86 -4.76
N ALA A 66 18.09 -2.83 -3.95
CA ALA A 66 17.16 -1.72 -3.71
C ALA A 66 16.82 -0.99 -5.01
N PHE A 67 17.83 -0.70 -5.84
CA PHE A 67 17.62 -0.06 -7.14
C PHE A 67 16.72 -0.88 -8.07
N ALA A 68 16.96 -2.19 -8.16
CA ALA A 68 16.16 -3.09 -8.98
C ALA A 68 14.69 -3.14 -8.51
N TYR A 69 14.44 -3.20 -7.20
CA TYR A 69 13.08 -3.16 -6.66
C TYR A 69 12.39 -1.82 -6.91
N THR A 70 13.05 -0.69 -6.64
CA THR A 70 12.52 0.65 -6.93
C THR A 70 12.17 0.79 -8.41
N PHE A 71 13.07 0.36 -9.30
CA PHE A 71 12.86 0.44 -10.74
C PHE A 71 11.67 -0.42 -11.19
N THR A 72 11.55 -1.64 -10.68
CA THR A 72 10.45 -2.56 -11.04
C THR A 72 9.11 -2.01 -10.60
N ILE A 73 9.01 -1.50 -9.36
CA ILE A 73 7.78 -0.95 -8.81
C ILE A 73 7.39 0.33 -9.56
N ALA A 74 8.36 1.22 -9.80
CA ALA A 74 8.16 2.43 -10.62
C ALA A 74 7.60 2.10 -12.02
N LEU A 75 8.13 1.05 -12.67
CA LEU A 75 7.62 0.59 -13.96
C LEU A 75 6.18 0.07 -13.85
N MET A 76 5.88 -0.77 -12.85
CA MET A 76 4.52 -1.28 -12.63
C MET A 76 3.51 -0.16 -12.39
N VAL A 77 3.91 0.91 -11.72
CA VAL A 77 3.04 2.07 -11.49
C VAL A 77 2.91 2.94 -12.72
N MET A 78 3.99 3.18 -13.47
CA MET A 78 3.89 3.88 -14.76
C MET A 78 2.92 3.18 -15.70
N VAL A 79 3.02 1.85 -15.82
CA VAL A 79 2.09 1.04 -16.61
C VAL A 79 0.66 1.15 -16.05
N SER A 80 0.50 1.09 -14.73
CA SER A 80 -0.82 1.16 -14.08
C SER A 80 -1.48 2.53 -14.23
N ILE A 81 -0.72 3.63 -14.11
CA ILE A 81 -1.21 5.01 -14.33
C ILE A 81 -1.61 5.17 -15.79
N ILE A 82 -0.76 4.75 -16.74
CA ILE A 82 -1.07 4.82 -18.17
C ILE A 82 -2.35 4.04 -18.48
N ASN A 83 -2.47 2.80 -17.96
CA ASN A 83 -3.65 1.97 -18.17
C ASN A 83 -4.91 2.62 -17.57
N ASN A 84 -4.84 3.08 -16.31
CA ASN A 84 -5.99 3.68 -15.63
C ASN A 84 -6.43 5.01 -16.25
N LEU A 85 -5.48 5.84 -16.74
CA LEU A 85 -5.79 7.08 -17.45
C LEU A 85 -6.39 6.81 -18.83
N ALA A 86 -5.85 5.84 -19.58
CA ALA A 86 -6.42 5.41 -20.86
C ALA A 86 -7.83 4.84 -20.71
N CYS A 87 -8.06 4.05 -19.65
CA CYS A 87 -9.39 3.57 -19.29
C CYS A 87 -10.32 4.74 -18.95
N LEU A 88 -9.89 5.69 -18.12
CA LEU A 88 -10.71 6.85 -17.76
C LEU A 88 -11.10 7.68 -19.00
N GLN A 89 -10.15 7.91 -19.92
CA GLN A 89 -10.41 8.57 -21.19
C GLN A 89 -11.44 7.82 -22.03
N THR A 90 -11.38 6.49 -22.05
CA THR A 90 -12.37 5.63 -22.69
C THR A 90 -13.75 5.77 -22.04
N PHE A 91 -13.82 5.94 -20.72
CA PHE A 91 -15.08 6.13 -19.98
C PHE A 91 -15.70 7.52 -20.08
N PHE A 92 -14.97 8.53 -20.58
CA PHE A 92 -15.55 9.83 -20.92
C PHE A 92 -16.41 9.80 -22.19
N LEU A 93 -16.35 8.70 -22.98
CA LEU A 93 -17.33 8.46 -24.03
C LEU A 93 -18.72 8.28 -23.40
N HIS A 94 -19.66 9.13 -23.82
CA HIS A 94 -20.99 9.26 -23.21
C HIS A 94 -21.73 7.91 -23.11
N ASP A 95 -21.57 7.05 -24.12
CA ASP A 95 -22.29 5.78 -24.23
C ASP A 95 -21.83 4.74 -23.20
N ILE A 96 -20.53 4.74 -22.86
CA ILE A 96 -19.96 3.75 -21.93
C ILE A 96 -20.32 4.11 -20.48
N ARG A 97 -20.36 5.41 -20.15
CA ARG A 97 -20.75 5.92 -18.81
C ARG A 97 -22.21 5.62 -18.44
N LEU A 98 -23.06 5.33 -19.43
CA LEU A 98 -24.46 4.97 -19.21
C LEU A 98 -24.64 3.48 -18.89
N THR A 99 -23.62 2.66 -19.10
CA THR A 99 -23.64 1.23 -18.77
C THR A 99 -23.31 0.99 -17.30
N ASN A 100 -23.90 -0.05 -16.71
CA ASN A 100 -23.64 -0.47 -15.33
C ASN A 100 -22.19 -0.90 -15.11
N CYS A 101 -21.64 -1.68 -16.05
CA CYS A 101 -20.24 -2.07 -16.09
C CYS A 101 -19.31 -0.84 -16.06
N GLY A 102 -19.65 0.21 -16.81
CA GLY A 102 -18.89 1.45 -16.83
C GLY A 102 -18.77 2.11 -15.46
N ILE A 103 -19.79 2.02 -14.60
CA ILE A 103 -19.74 2.58 -13.24
C ILE A 103 -18.75 1.83 -12.36
N PHE A 104 -18.83 0.50 -12.32
CA PHE A 104 -17.91 -0.31 -11.52
C PHE A 104 -16.46 -0.07 -11.95
N GLN A 105 -16.21 0.04 -13.26
CA GLN A 105 -14.87 0.28 -13.76
C GLN A 105 -14.36 1.70 -13.47
N ILE A 106 -15.22 2.73 -13.46
CA ILE A 106 -14.81 4.09 -13.08
C ILE A 106 -14.33 4.12 -11.63
N PHE A 107 -15.08 3.52 -10.70
CA PHE A 107 -14.67 3.41 -9.31
C PHE A 107 -13.38 2.60 -9.16
N TYR A 108 -13.25 1.50 -9.92
CA TYR A 108 -12.03 0.69 -9.94
C TYR A 108 -10.81 1.50 -10.39
N CYS A 109 -10.91 2.25 -11.49
CA CYS A 109 -9.80 3.06 -11.99
C CYS A 109 -9.39 4.16 -10.99
N PHE A 110 -10.37 4.81 -10.35
CA PHE A 110 -10.09 5.84 -9.36
C PHE A 110 -9.37 5.27 -8.12
N MET A 111 -9.88 4.18 -7.55
CA MET A 111 -9.26 3.53 -6.39
C MET A 111 -7.90 2.91 -6.75
N GLY A 112 -7.78 2.33 -7.94
CA GLY A 112 -6.54 1.78 -8.47
C GLY A 112 -5.40 2.82 -8.51
N VAL A 113 -5.67 4.02 -9.03
CA VAL A 113 -4.67 5.11 -9.03
C VAL A 113 -4.25 5.48 -7.61
N ILE A 114 -5.19 5.61 -6.68
CA ILE A 114 -4.90 5.95 -5.28
C ILE A 114 -4.01 4.87 -4.63
N THR A 115 -4.36 3.58 -4.80
CA THR A 115 -3.58 2.48 -4.24
C THR A 115 -2.16 2.40 -4.79
N MET A 116 -1.97 2.65 -6.09
CA MET A 116 -0.65 2.59 -6.72
C MET A 116 0.24 3.74 -6.25
N ILE A 117 -0.29 4.95 -6.15
CA ILE A 117 0.44 6.09 -5.59
C ILE A 117 0.82 5.81 -4.12
N GLY A 118 -0.10 5.25 -3.33
CA GLY A 118 0.17 4.87 -1.94
C GLY A 118 1.31 3.84 -1.82
N MET A 119 1.34 2.84 -2.70
CA MET A 119 2.40 1.82 -2.74
C MET A 119 3.78 2.41 -3.05
N GLU A 120 3.87 3.37 -3.97
CA GLU A 120 5.13 4.06 -4.30
C GLU A 120 5.66 4.85 -3.12
N ILE A 121 4.80 5.68 -2.51
CA ILE A 121 5.21 6.51 -1.37
C ILE A 121 5.72 5.61 -0.25
N ARG A 122 5.08 4.46 0.00
CA ARG A 122 5.55 3.48 0.99
C ARG A 122 6.90 2.85 0.61
N THR A 123 7.10 2.54 -0.66
CA THR A 123 8.35 1.91 -1.12
C THR A 123 9.51 2.89 -1.02
N LEU A 124 9.31 4.14 -1.46
CA LEU A 124 10.29 5.22 -1.35
C LEU A 124 10.62 5.52 0.12
N THR A 125 9.60 5.66 0.97
CA THR A 125 9.81 5.89 2.42
C THR A 125 10.65 4.78 3.06
N MET A 126 10.42 3.51 2.70
CA MET A 126 11.14 2.38 3.28
C MET A 126 12.58 2.24 2.77
N LEU A 127 12.87 2.70 1.55
CA LEU A 127 14.21 2.62 0.95
C LEU A 127 15.09 3.84 1.26
N GLU A 128 14.49 5.01 1.44
CA GLU A 128 15.18 6.27 1.78
C GLU A 128 15.05 6.64 3.26
N PHE A 129 14.71 5.69 4.13
CA PHE A 129 14.46 5.98 5.54
C PHE A 129 15.75 6.35 6.29
N ASP A 130 16.16 7.60 6.16
CA ASP A 130 17.21 8.18 6.97
C ASP A 130 16.58 8.80 8.23
N HIS A 131 16.56 7.99 9.28
CA HIS A 131 16.10 8.25 10.65
C HIS A 131 16.54 9.62 11.23
N VAL A 132 17.58 10.25 10.70
CA VAL A 132 18.10 11.55 11.15
C VAL A 132 17.42 12.75 10.46
N ILE A 133 16.85 12.58 9.26
CA ILE A 133 16.45 13.70 8.39
C ILE A 133 14.91 13.89 8.36
N GLN A 134 14.12 12.86 8.65
CA GLN A 134 12.67 12.92 8.48
C GLN A 134 11.89 13.35 9.74
N ALA A 135 10.93 14.27 9.53
CA ALA A 135 10.01 14.73 10.56
C ALA A 135 9.10 13.59 11.07
N TYR A 136 8.80 13.60 12.38
CA TYR A 136 7.94 12.61 13.03
C TYR A 136 6.57 12.45 12.35
N SER A 137 5.97 13.55 11.90
CA SER A 137 4.67 13.55 11.21
C SER A 137 4.69 12.76 9.89
N TYR A 138 5.76 12.90 9.11
CA TYR A 138 5.95 12.15 7.86
C TYR A 138 6.07 10.65 8.13
N ARG A 139 6.87 10.28 9.12
CA ARG A 139 7.04 8.87 9.54
C ARG A 139 5.72 8.25 10.00
N TYR A 140 4.93 8.97 10.78
CA TYR A 140 3.63 8.49 11.24
C TYR A 140 2.68 8.23 10.06
N ILE A 141 2.58 9.16 9.11
CA ILE A 141 1.73 9.00 7.92
C ILE A 141 2.21 7.80 7.09
N ALA A 142 3.50 7.68 6.84
CA ALA A 142 4.08 6.61 6.02
C ALA A 142 3.92 5.21 6.63
N CYS A 143 4.01 5.09 7.95
CA CYS A 143 3.99 3.80 8.65
C CYS A 143 2.59 3.36 9.11
N ASN A 144 1.66 4.29 9.36
CA ASN A 144 0.31 3.96 9.84
C ASN A 144 -0.78 4.21 8.79
N ILE A 145 -0.76 5.35 8.12
CA ILE A 145 -1.88 5.77 7.27
C ILE A 145 -1.78 5.19 5.86
N ILE A 146 -0.62 5.32 5.23
CA ILE A 146 -0.41 4.85 3.84
C ILE A 146 -0.66 3.34 3.68
N PRO A 147 -0.18 2.45 4.57
CA PRO A 147 -0.42 1.02 4.45
C PRO A 147 -1.91 0.67 4.49
N VAL A 148 -2.68 1.31 5.37
CA VAL A 148 -4.12 1.05 5.48
C VAL A 148 -4.86 1.55 4.24
N LEU A 149 -4.52 2.74 3.73
CA LEU A 149 -5.11 3.25 2.48
C LEU A 149 -4.88 2.31 1.29
N VAL A 150 -3.68 1.71 1.21
CA VAL A 150 -3.35 0.75 0.16
C VAL A 150 -4.18 -0.54 0.28
N ILE A 151 -4.36 -1.09 1.50
CA ILE A 151 -5.17 -2.29 1.72
C ILE A 151 -6.62 -2.01 1.39
N VAL A 152 -7.19 -0.99 2.01
CA VAL A 152 -8.60 -0.64 1.85
C VAL A 152 -8.92 -0.40 0.37
N GLY A 153 -8.07 0.35 -0.34
CA GLY A 153 -8.25 0.57 -1.77
C GLY A 153 -8.12 -0.71 -2.60
N GLY A 154 -7.20 -1.61 -2.24
CA GLY A 154 -7.01 -2.89 -2.91
C GLY A 154 -8.22 -3.81 -2.75
N ASP A 155 -8.75 -3.89 -1.54
CA ASP A 155 -9.94 -4.67 -1.23
C ASP A 155 -11.17 -4.09 -1.94
N ILE A 156 -11.34 -2.77 -1.94
CA ILE A 156 -12.39 -2.11 -2.73
C ILE A 156 -12.30 -2.50 -4.21
N CYS A 157 -11.10 -2.48 -4.82
CA CYS A 157 -10.91 -2.90 -6.20
C CYS A 157 -11.33 -4.36 -6.44
N MET A 158 -10.94 -5.28 -5.55
CA MET A 158 -11.33 -6.69 -5.63
C MET A 158 -12.85 -6.88 -5.51
N TRP A 159 -13.49 -6.17 -4.59
CA TRP A 159 -14.93 -6.23 -4.40
C TRP A 159 -15.70 -5.61 -5.57
N LEU A 160 -15.21 -4.54 -6.19
CA LEU A 160 -15.81 -3.97 -7.40
C LEU A 160 -15.76 -4.96 -8.57
N SER A 161 -14.63 -5.68 -8.75
CA SER A 161 -14.54 -6.76 -9.76
C SER A 161 -15.49 -7.91 -9.44
N THR A 162 -15.67 -8.23 -8.16
CA THR A 162 -16.62 -9.26 -7.70
C THR A 162 -18.06 -8.86 -7.98
N LEU A 163 -18.44 -7.61 -7.68
CA LEU A 163 -19.78 -7.08 -7.95
C LEU A 163 -20.09 -7.08 -9.45
N LEU A 164 -19.11 -6.74 -10.29
CA LEU A 164 -19.22 -6.83 -11.74
C LEU A 164 -19.49 -8.27 -12.20
N ALA A 165 -18.74 -9.24 -11.66
CA ALA A 165 -18.94 -10.67 -11.98
C ALA A 165 -20.34 -11.16 -11.56
N ILE A 166 -20.80 -10.75 -10.37
CA ILE A 166 -22.14 -11.07 -9.87
C ILE A 166 -23.21 -10.48 -10.80
N GLU A 167 -23.04 -9.24 -11.25
CA GLU A 167 -23.98 -8.61 -12.19
C GLU A 167 -24.11 -9.42 -13.49
N PHE A 168 -22.99 -9.84 -14.08
CA PHE A 168 -23.00 -10.66 -15.30
C PHE A 168 -23.76 -11.97 -15.10
N VAL A 169 -23.53 -12.67 -13.98
CA VAL A 169 -24.24 -13.93 -13.68
C VAL A 169 -25.73 -13.69 -13.49
N LEU A 170 -26.14 -12.65 -12.78
CA LEU A 170 -27.55 -12.37 -12.49
C LEU A 170 -28.32 -11.89 -13.71
N LEU A 171 -27.67 -11.20 -14.64
CA LEU A 171 -28.26 -10.80 -15.91
C LEU A 171 -28.37 -11.99 -16.88
N GLU A 172 -27.30 -12.76 -17.06
CA GLU A 172 -27.27 -13.83 -18.07
C GLU A 172 -28.03 -15.08 -17.61
N CYS A 173 -27.82 -15.54 -16.37
CA CYS A 173 -28.40 -16.79 -15.89
C CYS A 173 -29.83 -16.64 -15.35
N PHE A 174 -30.17 -15.46 -14.80
CA PHE A 174 -31.44 -15.25 -14.10
C PHE A 174 -32.32 -14.14 -14.71
N ASN A 175 -31.82 -13.39 -15.71
CA ASN A 175 -32.54 -12.32 -16.40
C ASN A 175 -33.20 -11.30 -15.45
N LEU A 176 -32.52 -10.97 -14.34
CA LEU A 176 -33.06 -10.07 -13.33
C LEU A 176 -32.91 -8.60 -13.77
N SER A 177 -34.01 -8.00 -14.23
CA SER A 177 -34.05 -6.63 -14.77
C SER A 177 -33.62 -5.54 -13.78
N ILE A 178 -33.67 -5.80 -12.47
CA ILE A 178 -33.26 -4.85 -11.41
C ILE A 178 -31.77 -4.52 -11.48
N TYR A 179 -30.94 -5.51 -11.87
CA TYR A 179 -29.49 -5.37 -12.01
C TYR A 179 -29.13 -4.54 -13.24
N ARG A 180 -30.05 -4.39 -14.21
CA ARG A 180 -29.88 -3.53 -15.40
C ARG A 180 -29.97 -2.03 -15.09
N THR A 181 -30.17 -1.65 -13.82
CA THR A 181 -30.35 -0.25 -13.44
C THR A 181 -29.06 0.40 -12.95
N ARG A 182 -28.73 1.55 -13.54
CA ARG A 182 -27.58 2.39 -13.16
C ARG A 182 -27.53 2.71 -11.66
N ARG A 183 -28.69 2.94 -11.05
CA ARG A 183 -28.82 3.27 -9.62
C ARG A 183 -28.33 2.13 -8.73
N PHE A 184 -28.57 0.88 -9.13
CA PHE A 184 -28.12 -0.30 -8.40
C PHE A 184 -26.59 -0.33 -8.35
N SER A 185 -25.90 -0.20 -9.50
CA SER A 185 -24.43 -0.24 -9.57
C SER A 185 -23.76 0.88 -8.77
N ILE A 186 -24.35 2.08 -8.74
CA ILE A 186 -23.87 3.18 -7.89
C ILE A 186 -24.03 2.83 -6.41
N LEU A 187 -25.22 2.39 -6.00
CA LEU A 187 -25.51 2.08 -4.61
C LEU A 187 -24.65 0.92 -4.11
N SER A 188 -24.49 -0.15 -4.88
CA SER A 188 -23.63 -1.28 -4.52
C SER A 188 -22.16 -0.88 -4.42
N SER A 189 -21.67 0.02 -5.28
CA SER A 189 -20.30 0.55 -5.20
C SER A 189 -20.09 1.40 -3.93
N ILE A 190 -21.06 2.24 -3.57
CA ILE A 190 -21.01 3.05 -2.33
C ILE A 190 -21.06 2.15 -1.09
N ILE A 191 -21.94 1.15 -1.07
CA ILE A 191 -22.04 0.20 0.04
C ILE A 191 -20.72 -0.58 0.19
N CYS A 192 -20.14 -1.03 -0.92
CA CYS A 192 -18.83 -1.68 -0.94
C CYS A 192 -17.75 -0.80 -0.29
N PHE A 193 -17.73 0.49 -0.64
CA PHE A 193 -16.78 1.45 -0.07
C PHE A 193 -16.95 1.60 1.45
N ILE A 194 -18.19 1.76 1.92
CA ILE A 194 -18.49 1.93 3.35
C ILE A 194 -18.12 0.69 4.15
N ILE A 195 -18.47 -0.50 3.65
CA ILE A 195 -18.18 -1.78 4.33
C ILE A 195 -16.67 -2.00 4.46
N ASN A 196 -15.92 -1.80 3.38
CA ASN A 196 -14.47 -2.01 3.40
C ASN A 196 -13.75 -0.99 4.30
N ILE A 197 -14.15 0.29 4.29
CA ILE A 197 -13.57 1.25 5.24
C ILE A 197 -13.91 0.85 6.68
N GLY A 198 -15.14 0.41 6.93
CA GLY A 198 -15.59 -0.03 8.24
C GLY A 198 -14.83 -1.25 8.76
N SER A 199 -14.51 -2.23 7.89
CA SER A 199 -13.79 -3.45 8.29
C SER A 199 -12.35 -3.18 8.74
N HIS A 200 -11.69 -2.19 8.13
CA HIS A 200 -10.31 -1.80 8.48
C HIS A 200 -10.23 -0.69 9.53
N LEU A 201 -11.36 -0.19 10.04
CA LEU A 201 -11.37 0.90 11.01
C LEU A 201 -10.59 0.56 12.28
N HIS A 202 -10.65 -0.70 12.72
CA HIS A 202 -9.87 -1.20 13.86
C HIS A 202 -8.36 -1.13 13.60
N GLU A 203 -7.92 -1.42 12.38
CA GLU A 203 -6.50 -1.34 11.99
C GLU A 203 -5.99 0.11 11.84
N ILE A 204 -6.90 1.08 11.70
CA ILE A 204 -6.56 2.51 11.67
C ILE A 204 -6.40 3.06 13.10
N ILE A 205 -7.16 2.53 14.06
CA ILE A 205 -7.30 3.06 15.42
C ILE A 205 -6.31 2.39 16.41
N ALA A 206 -5.92 1.14 16.15
CA ALA A 206 -4.96 0.39 16.97
C ALA A 206 -3.51 0.80 16.69
#